data_AF-A0AAD7HIS5-F1
#
_entry.id   AF-A0AAD7HIS5-F1
#
_cell.length_a   1.000
_cell.length_b   1.000
_cell.length_c   1.000
_cell.angle_alpha   90.00
_cell.angle_beta   90.00
_cell.angle_gamma   90.00
#
_symmetry.space_group_name_H-M   'P 1'
#
loop_
_entity.id
_entity.type
_entity.pdbx_description
1 polymer ?
#
loop_
_entity_poly.entity_id
_entity_poly.type
_entity_poly.pdbx_seq_one_letter_code
_entity_poly.pdbx_strand_id
1 'polypeptide(L)'
;MFNDGDLLTDSLVDKVESARRNSDGPIDGMKAPIRRFGLFHAKMAGCRLVINEHWGQPNSLWSGSLWWEHTQLLKHKPISAGWKTKKATPWKPCHELLQISTAAHVKDGFRVHCGNPDLDTWAATATINDFNAVAEQVYRKLFTTHAVDELRSLPHRDISDENIVLLNRDALFYIEFVAAIKKGDIGRVINVLQIWMVMMRSPKTMPKYADTIFETLCRIDRYDPVLNFKEVDLLQEHHNFWAKIIYNAKGSNRSWDWLSMITVCIFTLRDTMRTVQKTFNITSYGERHTVPDMTNEIQALADALREERLQEHVVNHPANDAENTTAVVPVRDLLE
;
A
#
# COMPACT_ATOMS: atom_id res chain seq x y z
N MET A 1 -3.67 -23.09 -18.31
CA MET A 1 -3.64 -21.70 -18.83
C MET A 1 -3.69 -20.77 -17.63
N PHE A 2 -2.74 -19.83 -17.49
CA PHE A 2 -2.78 -18.87 -16.38
C PHE A 2 -3.71 -17.71 -16.74
N ASN A 3 -4.47 -17.22 -15.75
CA ASN A 3 -5.26 -16.01 -15.87
C ASN A 3 -4.85 -15.06 -14.74
N ASP A 4 -4.30 -13.92 -15.11
CA ASP A 4 -3.91 -12.84 -14.20
C ASP A 4 -4.94 -11.72 -14.28
N GLY A 5 -5.36 -11.19 -13.14
CA GLY A 5 -6.33 -10.11 -13.15
C GLY A 5 -6.60 -9.51 -11.80
N ASP A 6 -7.45 -8.49 -11.81
CA ASP A 6 -7.96 -7.87 -10.60
C ASP A 6 -9.11 -8.71 -10.00
N LEU A 7 -9.66 -8.21 -8.89
CA LEU A 7 -10.83 -8.79 -8.23
C LEU A 7 -12.04 -8.95 -9.18
N LEU A 8 -12.20 -8.04 -10.16
CA LEU A 8 -13.31 -8.11 -11.10
C LEU A 8 -13.11 -9.24 -12.11
N THR A 9 -11.89 -9.44 -12.62
CA THR A 9 -11.55 -10.58 -13.47
C THR A 9 -11.91 -11.89 -12.78
N ASP A 10 -11.47 -12.08 -11.54
CA ASP A 10 -11.77 -13.31 -10.79
C ASP A 10 -13.28 -13.49 -10.58
N SER A 11 -14.00 -12.43 -10.19
CA SER A 11 -15.45 -12.47 -10.01
C SER A 11 -16.20 -12.80 -11.31
N LEU A 12 -15.71 -12.36 -12.47
CA LEU A 12 -16.30 -12.70 -13.77
C LEU A 12 -16.03 -14.16 -14.13
N VAL A 13 -14.83 -14.67 -13.87
CA VAL A 13 -14.52 -16.09 -14.06
C VAL A 13 -15.41 -16.96 -13.17
N ASP A 14 -15.58 -16.60 -11.90
CA ASP A 14 -16.47 -17.33 -10.98
C ASP A 14 -17.92 -17.37 -11.47
N LYS A 15 -18.42 -16.27 -12.02
CA LYS A 15 -19.77 -16.23 -12.59
C LYS A 15 -19.91 -17.17 -13.77
N VAL A 16 -18.91 -17.23 -14.66
CA VAL A 16 -18.93 -18.12 -15.82
C VAL A 16 -18.81 -19.58 -15.38
N GLU A 17 -17.89 -19.89 -14.46
CA GLU A 17 -17.72 -21.24 -13.91
C GLU A 17 -19.00 -21.71 -13.20
N SER A 18 -19.62 -20.85 -12.40
CA SER A 18 -20.90 -21.14 -11.73
C SER A 18 -22.04 -21.41 -12.72
N ALA A 19 -22.14 -20.59 -13.78
CA ALA A 19 -23.14 -20.79 -14.84
C ALA A 19 -22.91 -22.09 -15.64
N ARG A 20 -21.68 -22.59 -15.68
CA ARG A 20 -21.27 -23.78 -16.43
C ARG A 20 -20.85 -24.94 -15.52
N ARG A 21 -21.28 -24.94 -14.26
CA ARG A 21 -20.86 -25.93 -13.26
C ARG A 21 -21.12 -27.38 -13.68
N ASN A 22 -22.20 -27.60 -14.43
CA ASN A 22 -22.66 -28.90 -14.95
C ASN A 22 -21.91 -29.36 -16.21
N SER A 23 -20.98 -28.56 -16.74
CA SER A 23 -20.13 -28.99 -17.85
C SER A 23 -19.08 -29.98 -17.36
N ASP A 24 -19.01 -31.13 -18.02
CA ASP A 24 -18.05 -32.21 -17.72
C ASP A 24 -16.62 -31.87 -18.16
N GLY A 25 -16.49 -31.05 -19.21
CA GLY A 25 -15.21 -30.62 -19.75
C GLY A 25 -14.55 -29.49 -18.94
N PRO A 26 -13.23 -29.56 -18.66
CA PRO A 26 -12.53 -28.52 -17.89
C PRO A 26 -12.44 -27.18 -18.64
N ILE A 27 -12.45 -27.18 -19.97
CA ILE A 27 -12.46 -25.98 -20.80
C ILE A 27 -13.87 -25.38 -20.84
N ASP A 28 -14.87 -26.19 -21.18
CA ASP A 28 -16.26 -25.73 -21.29
C ASP A 28 -16.77 -25.17 -19.97
N GLY A 29 -16.47 -25.85 -18.86
CA GLY A 29 -16.80 -25.42 -17.51
C GLY A 29 -15.95 -24.28 -16.96
N MET A 30 -14.94 -23.78 -17.70
CA MET A 30 -13.96 -22.78 -17.23
C MET A 30 -13.20 -23.19 -15.95
N LYS A 31 -13.00 -24.51 -15.75
CA LYS A 31 -12.27 -25.09 -14.61
C LYS A 31 -10.77 -25.25 -14.87
N ALA A 32 -10.34 -25.14 -16.13
CA ALA A 32 -8.95 -25.28 -16.58
C ALA A 32 -8.00 -24.09 -16.24
N PRO A 33 -8.47 -22.83 -16.13
CA PRO A 33 -7.58 -21.71 -15.82
C PRO A 33 -7.02 -21.75 -14.40
N ILE A 34 -5.71 -21.53 -14.26
CA ILE A 34 -5.05 -21.26 -12.98
C ILE A 34 -5.12 -19.75 -12.76
N ARG A 35 -5.98 -19.32 -11.84
CA ARG A 35 -6.21 -17.90 -11.53
C ARG A 35 -5.13 -17.39 -10.59
N ARG A 36 -4.54 -16.26 -10.94
CA ARG A 36 -3.53 -15.55 -10.15
C ARG A 36 -4.02 -14.16 -9.84
N PHE A 37 -4.18 -13.88 -8.54
CA PHE A 37 -4.55 -12.54 -8.12
C PHE A 37 -3.45 -11.55 -8.47
N GLY A 38 -3.84 -10.48 -9.14
CA GLY A 38 -2.96 -9.41 -9.58
C GLY A 38 -2.28 -8.72 -8.40
N LEU A 39 -0.96 -8.85 -8.32
CA LEU A 39 -0.17 -8.31 -7.22
C LEU A 39 -0.15 -6.78 -7.19
N PHE A 40 -0.32 -6.12 -8.34
CA PHE A 40 -0.50 -4.67 -8.34
C PHE A 40 -1.83 -4.27 -7.70
N HIS A 41 -2.92 -4.99 -7.98
CA HIS A 41 -4.20 -4.76 -7.31
C HIS A 41 -4.14 -5.14 -5.82
N ALA A 42 -3.40 -6.20 -5.44
CA ALA A 42 -3.10 -6.51 -4.04
C ALA A 42 -2.39 -5.34 -3.35
N LYS A 43 -1.36 -4.78 -4.00
CA LYS A 43 -0.63 -3.59 -3.54
C LYS A 43 -1.56 -2.38 -3.41
N MET A 44 -2.45 -2.15 -4.38
CA MET A 44 -3.43 -1.07 -4.30
C MET A 44 -4.41 -1.25 -3.13
N ALA A 45 -4.89 -2.47 -2.92
CA ALA A 45 -5.79 -2.80 -1.81
C ALA A 45 -5.07 -2.62 -0.47
N GLY A 46 -3.85 -3.15 -0.29
CA GLY A 46 -3.05 -2.97 0.92
C GLY A 46 -2.77 -1.51 1.24
N CYS A 47 -2.39 -0.71 0.23
CA CYS A 47 -2.23 0.75 0.39
C CYS A 47 -3.52 1.40 0.92
N ARG A 48 -4.66 1.07 0.29
CA ARG A 48 -5.97 1.60 0.70
C ARG A 48 -6.36 1.15 2.10
N LEU A 49 -6.02 -0.08 2.50
CA LEU A 49 -6.28 -0.62 3.84
C LEU A 49 -5.64 0.27 4.90
N VAL A 50 -4.32 0.47 4.80
CA VAL A 50 -3.53 1.25 5.75
C VAL A 50 -4.00 2.71 5.75
N ILE A 51 -4.07 3.34 4.58
CA ILE A 51 -4.48 4.75 4.48
C ILE A 51 -5.86 4.98 5.07
N ASN A 52 -6.84 4.13 4.77
CA ASN A 52 -8.21 4.38 5.20
C ASN A 52 -8.43 4.14 6.70
N GLU A 53 -7.70 3.19 7.28
CA GLU A 53 -7.76 2.92 8.71
C GLU A 53 -7.07 4.05 9.51
N HIS A 54 -5.89 4.46 9.06
CA HIS A 54 -5.03 5.42 9.75
C HIS A 54 -5.17 6.87 9.25
N TRP A 55 -6.19 7.15 8.42
CA TRP A 55 -6.41 8.50 7.89
C TRP A 55 -6.67 9.50 9.01
N GLY A 56 -7.35 9.07 10.08
CA GLY A 56 -7.78 9.94 11.17
C GLY A 56 -8.93 10.87 10.78
N GLN A 57 -9.23 11.80 11.69
CA GLN A 57 -10.31 12.77 11.51
C GLN A 57 -9.80 14.03 10.79
N PRO A 58 -10.40 14.41 9.65
CA PRO A 58 -10.07 15.66 9.00
C PRO A 58 -10.32 16.86 9.92
N ASN A 59 -9.38 17.80 9.93
CA ASN A 59 -9.37 18.99 10.79
C ASN A 59 -9.27 18.68 12.29
N SER A 60 -8.74 17.50 12.65
CA SER A 60 -8.31 17.22 14.02
C SER A 60 -7.32 18.29 14.49
N LEU A 61 -7.44 18.70 15.75
CA LEU A 61 -6.46 19.54 16.42
C LEU A 61 -5.19 18.77 16.79
N TRP A 62 -5.27 17.44 16.81
CA TRP A 62 -4.21 16.55 17.23
C TRP A 62 -3.44 15.98 16.06
N SER A 63 -2.12 15.90 16.25
CA SER A 63 -1.16 15.22 15.39
C SER A 63 -1.31 13.69 15.48
N GLY A 64 -0.53 12.95 14.70
CA GLY A 64 -0.54 11.48 14.76
C GLY A 64 -1.56 10.76 13.89
N SER A 65 -1.96 11.35 12.76
CA SER A 65 -2.75 10.66 11.73
C SER A 65 -2.22 10.97 10.33
N LEU A 66 -2.48 10.07 9.37
CA LEU A 66 -2.04 10.27 7.99
C LEU A 66 -2.67 11.50 7.32
N TRP A 67 -3.88 11.91 7.74
CA TRP A 67 -4.44 13.17 7.27
C TRP A 67 -3.62 14.37 7.77
N TRP A 68 -3.19 14.37 9.04
CA TRP A 68 -2.35 15.43 9.58
C TRP A 68 -1.00 15.48 8.86
N GLU A 69 -0.33 14.33 8.69
CA GLU A 69 0.95 14.25 7.97
C GLU A 69 0.80 14.79 6.53
N HIS A 70 -0.17 14.28 5.78
CA HIS A 70 -0.39 14.64 4.39
C HIS A 70 -0.85 16.10 4.20
N THR A 71 -1.88 16.52 4.93
CA THR A 71 -2.56 17.80 4.69
C THR A 71 -2.04 18.93 5.57
N GLN A 72 -1.82 18.68 6.85
CA GLN A 72 -1.40 19.74 7.79
C GLN A 72 0.09 19.97 7.78
N LEU A 73 0.90 18.91 7.76
CA LEU A 73 2.35 19.05 7.79
C LEU A 73 2.92 19.28 6.39
N LEU A 74 2.75 18.31 5.49
CA LEU A 74 3.38 18.33 4.16
C LEU A 74 2.67 19.24 3.14
N LYS A 75 1.46 19.72 3.46
CA LYS A 75 0.63 20.58 2.58
C LYS A 75 0.42 19.97 1.18
N HIS A 76 0.34 18.65 1.09
CA HIS A 76 0.07 17.95 -0.17
C HIS A 76 -1.31 18.29 -0.72
N LYS A 77 -1.48 18.10 -2.03
CA LYS A 77 -2.75 18.35 -2.71
C LYS A 77 -3.87 17.51 -2.06
N PRO A 78 -5.01 18.10 -1.65
CA PRO A 78 -6.05 17.38 -0.94
C PRO A 78 -6.54 16.12 -1.66
N ILE A 79 -6.65 15.03 -0.92
CA ILE A 79 -7.20 13.75 -1.39
C ILE A 79 -8.40 13.32 -0.56
N SER A 80 -9.25 12.46 -1.12
CA SER A 80 -10.33 11.79 -0.39
C SER A 80 -9.83 10.43 0.09
N ALA A 81 -9.82 10.21 1.40
CA ALA A 81 -9.42 8.97 2.05
C ALA A 81 -10.23 8.72 3.33
N GLY A 82 -10.22 7.48 3.81
CA GLY A 82 -11.04 6.98 4.92
C GLY A 82 -12.24 6.16 4.44
N TRP A 83 -12.68 5.22 5.29
CA TRP A 83 -13.74 4.24 4.96
C TRP A 83 -15.10 4.86 4.64
N LYS A 84 -15.39 6.06 5.16
CA LYS A 84 -16.67 6.76 4.95
C LYS A 84 -16.75 7.54 3.64
N THR A 85 -15.67 7.57 2.86
CA THR A 85 -15.62 8.34 1.60
C THR A 85 -16.30 7.61 0.45
N LYS A 86 -17.01 8.36 -0.41
CA LYS A 86 -17.68 7.81 -1.61
C LYS A 86 -16.72 7.52 -2.75
N LYS A 87 -15.57 8.20 -2.79
CA LYS A 87 -14.54 8.05 -3.82
C LYS A 87 -13.45 7.11 -3.32
N ALA A 88 -12.95 6.26 -4.21
CA ALA A 88 -11.78 5.46 -3.90
C ALA A 88 -10.57 6.36 -3.67
N THR A 89 -9.80 6.01 -2.65
CA THR A 89 -8.55 6.67 -2.29
C THR A 89 -7.54 6.58 -3.46
N PRO A 90 -6.95 7.70 -3.91
CA PRO A 90 -6.03 7.69 -5.03
C PRO A 90 -4.73 6.97 -4.68
N TRP A 91 -4.40 5.90 -5.39
CA TRP A 91 -3.29 5.01 -5.02
C TRP A 91 -1.91 5.68 -5.06
N LYS A 92 -1.57 6.41 -6.13
CA LYS A 92 -0.22 6.98 -6.32
C LYS A 92 0.23 7.92 -5.19
N PRO A 93 -0.51 9.00 -4.83
CA PRO A 93 -0.11 9.87 -3.73
C PRO A 93 -0.10 9.14 -2.38
N CYS A 94 -0.99 8.17 -2.19
CA CYS A 94 -1.02 7.35 -0.98
C CYS A 94 0.18 6.39 -0.86
N HIS A 95 0.60 5.79 -1.96
CA HIS A 95 1.78 4.94 -2.01
C HIS A 95 3.06 5.73 -1.72
N GLU A 96 3.13 6.99 -2.15
CA GLU A 96 4.22 7.91 -1.83
C GLU A 96 4.18 8.33 -0.37
N LEU A 97 3.00 8.74 0.13
CA LEU A 97 2.80 9.10 1.54
C LEU A 97 3.23 7.98 2.49
N LEU A 98 2.84 6.73 2.25
CA LEU A 98 3.24 5.61 3.11
C LEU A 98 4.76 5.38 3.11
N GLN A 99 5.46 5.64 2.00
CA GLN A 99 6.92 5.55 1.96
C GLN A 99 7.59 6.67 2.76
N ILE A 100 7.10 7.91 2.61
CA ILE A 100 7.59 9.07 3.36
C ILE A 100 7.34 8.87 4.84
N SER A 101 6.09 8.55 5.19
CA SER A 101 5.63 8.32 6.56
C SER A 101 6.44 7.23 7.23
N THR A 102 6.45 6.00 6.68
CA THR A 102 7.19 4.89 7.31
C THR A 102 8.68 5.22 7.47
N ALA A 103 9.31 5.88 6.50
CA ALA A 103 10.72 6.27 6.62
C ALA A 103 10.96 7.30 7.73
N ALA A 104 10.09 8.30 7.86
CA ALA A 104 10.17 9.29 8.93
C ALA A 104 9.93 8.66 10.31
N HIS A 105 8.95 7.75 10.40
CA HIS A 105 8.66 7.01 11.62
C HIS A 105 9.83 6.11 12.04
N VAL A 106 10.47 5.42 11.11
CA VAL A 106 11.70 4.67 11.41
C VAL A 106 12.81 5.61 11.88
N LYS A 107 13.01 6.75 11.21
CA LYS A 107 14.04 7.72 11.59
C LYS A 107 13.82 8.27 13.01
N ASP A 108 12.60 8.64 13.35
CA ASP A 108 12.27 9.10 14.71
C ASP A 108 12.42 7.96 15.73
N GLY A 109 12.00 6.74 15.41
CA GLY A 109 12.21 5.58 16.28
C GLY A 109 13.68 5.35 16.61
N PHE A 110 14.57 5.49 15.64
CA PHE A 110 16.02 5.42 15.89
C PHE A 110 16.48 6.52 16.85
N ARG A 111 15.99 7.77 16.72
CA ARG A 111 16.27 8.85 17.69
C ARG A 111 15.79 8.46 19.09
N VAL A 112 14.58 7.92 19.23
CA VAL A 112 14.01 7.53 20.53
C VAL A 112 14.86 6.44 21.21
N HIS A 113 15.35 5.46 20.44
CA HIS A 113 15.96 4.25 21.00
C HIS A 113 17.49 4.17 20.91
N CYS A 114 18.16 5.08 20.22
CA CYS A 114 19.64 5.06 20.12
C CYS A 114 20.36 5.51 21.40
N GLY A 115 19.63 6.05 22.39
CA GLY A 115 20.21 6.51 23.65
C GLY A 115 21.05 7.78 23.52
N ASN A 116 20.96 8.48 22.39
CA ASN A 116 21.65 9.74 22.12
C ASN A 116 20.60 10.83 21.78
N PRO A 117 20.72 12.06 22.32
CA PRO A 117 19.81 13.14 22.00
C PRO A 117 19.82 13.56 20.52
N ASP A 118 20.93 13.30 19.81
CA ASP A 118 21.08 13.61 18.40
C ASP A 118 21.41 12.35 17.59
N LEU A 119 20.52 12.05 16.63
CA LEU A 119 20.64 10.87 15.77
C LEU A 119 21.87 10.96 14.86
N ASP A 120 22.22 12.15 14.36
CA ASP A 120 23.35 12.33 13.45
C ASP A 120 24.68 12.12 14.18
N THR A 121 24.80 12.64 15.42
CA THR A 121 25.93 12.39 16.30
C THR A 121 26.09 10.90 16.61
N TRP A 122 25.00 10.18 16.90
CA TRP A 122 25.06 8.73 17.10
C TRP A 122 25.48 8.01 15.81
N ALA A 123 24.86 8.33 14.67
CA ALA A 123 25.12 7.68 13.39
C ALA A 123 26.58 7.83 12.93
N ALA A 124 27.24 8.95 13.27
CA ALA A 124 28.65 9.19 12.95
C ALA A 124 29.63 8.23 13.65
N THR A 125 29.21 7.60 14.75
CA THR A 125 30.06 6.73 15.58
C THR A 125 29.52 5.30 15.74
N ALA A 126 28.26 5.07 15.37
CA ALA A 126 27.60 3.78 15.51
C ALA A 126 28.25 2.69 14.65
N THR A 127 28.44 1.52 15.25
CA THR A 127 28.83 0.32 14.52
C THR A 127 27.61 -0.36 13.90
N ILE A 128 27.84 -1.33 13.01
CA ILE A 128 26.75 -2.18 12.50
C ILE A 128 26.03 -2.96 13.60
N ASN A 129 26.72 -3.31 14.69
CA ASN A 129 26.12 -3.99 15.83
C ASN A 129 25.20 -3.04 16.61
N ASP A 130 25.62 -1.79 16.82
CA ASP A 130 24.78 -0.77 17.44
C ASP A 130 23.55 -0.49 16.58
N PHE A 131 23.75 -0.37 15.26
CA PHE A 131 22.66 -0.20 14.31
C PHE A 131 21.64 -1.33 14.39
N ASN A 132 22.09 -2.59 14.33
CA ASN A 132 21.21 -3.75 14.41
C ASN A 132 20.49 -3.84 15.76
N ALA A 133 21.18 -3.52 16.86
CA ALA A 133 20.59 -3.53 18.19
C ALA A 133 19.49 -2.46 18.35
N VAL A 134 19.72 -1.24 17.85
CA VAL A 134 18.72 -0.17 17.87
C VAL A 134 17.58 -0.50 16.90
N ALA A 135 17.87 -1.01 15.70
CA ALA A 135 16.85 -1.42 14.73
C ALA A 135 15.90 -2.47 15.31
N GLU A 136 16.42 -3.46 16.03
CA GLU A 136 15.61 -4.48 16.69
C GLU A 136 14.74 -3.88 17.80
N GLN A 137 15.26 -2.92 18.57
CA GLN A 137 14.48 -2.21 19.57
C GLN A 137 13.35 -1.38 18.95
N VAL A 138 13.66 -0.61 17.89
CA VAL A 138 12.68 0.16 17.12
C VAL A 138 11.59 -0.77 16.61
N TYR A 139 11.97 -1.87 15.95
CA TYR A 139 11.02 -2.84 15.44
C TYR A 139 10.12 -3.38 16.55
N ARG A 140 10.71 -3.92 17.63
CA ARG A 140 9.95 -4.55 18.73
C ARG A 140 9.01 -3.59 19.42
N LYS A 141 9.45 -2.36 19.69
CA LYS A 141 8.72 -1.38 20.51
C LYS A 141 7.74 -0.51 19.72
N LEU A 142 7.89 -0.41 18.40
CA LEU A 142 7.12 0.56 17.61
C LEU A 142 6.40 -0.06 16.39
N PHE A 143 6.72 -1.28 15.97
CA PHE A 143 6.23 -1.86 14.72
C PHE A 143 5.61 -3.27 14.89
N THR A 144 5.28 -3.69 16.11
CA THR A 144 4.72 -5.03 16.37
C THR A 144 3.38 -4.97 17.09
N THR A 145 2.58 -6.02 16.95
CA THR A 145 1.37 -6.22 17.77
C THR A 145 1.73 -6.29 19.26
N HIS A 146 2.89 -6.87 19.60
CA HIS A 146 3.33 -6.95 20.99
C HIS A 146 3.52 -5.55 21.62
N ALA A 147 4.08 -4.59 20.88
CA ALA A 147 4.18 -3.21 21.35
C ALA A 147 2.80 -2.60 21.66
N VAL A 148 1.81 -2.85 20.81
CA VAL A 148 0.42 -2.40 21.02
C VAL A 148 -0.14 -3.03 22.30
N ASP A 149 0.06 -4.33 22.51
CA ASP A 149 -0.39 -5.03 23.71
C ASP A 149 0.27 -4.49 24.98
N GLU A 150 1.58 -4.21 24.93
CA GLU A 150 2.33 -3.58 26.03
C GLU A 150 1.74 -2.22 26.37
N LEU A 151 1.49 -1.34 25.38
CA LEU A 151 0.87 -0.03 25.58
C LEU A 151 -0.53 -0.14 26.19
N ARG A 152 -1.34 -1.09 25.71
CA ARG A 152 -2.70 -1.35 26.23
C ARG A 152 -2.71 -1.89 27.65
N SER A 153 -1.61 -2.53 28.08
CA SER A 153 -1.46 -3.06 29.44
C SER A 153 -1.09 -1.99 30.48
N LEU A 154 -0.69 -0.79 30.05
CA LEU A 154 -0.31 0.30 30.95
C LEU A 154 -1.53 0.85 31.71
N PRO A 155 -1.36 1.31 32.96
CA PRO A 155 -2.46 1.87 33.76
C PRO A 155 -3.12 3.10 33.15
N HIS A 156 -2.35 3.91 32.40
CA HIS A 156 -2.82 5.09 31.69
C HIS A 156 -2.53 4.88 30.21
N ARG A 157 -3.57 4.73 29.38
CA ARG A 157 -3.40 4.52 27.95
C ARG A 157 -3.07 5.83 27.26
N ASP A 158 -2.09 5.78 26.36
CA ASP A 158 -1.84 6.85 25.41
C ASP A 158 -2.38 6.46 24.03
N ILE A 159 -3.53 7.02 23.65
CA ILE A 159 -4.20 6.66 22.39
C ILE A 159 -3.42 7.18 21.18
N SER A 160 -2.74 8.32 21.30
CA SER A 160 -1.90 8.85 20.23
C SER A 160 -0.75 7.89 19.93
N ASP A 161 -0.01 7.48 20.96
CA ASP A 161 1.10 6.51 20.85
C ASP A 161 0.60 5.16 20.30
N GLU A 162 -0.50 4.63 20.84
CA GLU A 162 -1.12 3.39 20.35
C GLU A 162 -1.48 3.45 18.86
N ASN A 163 -2.12 4.54 18.42
CA ASN A 163 -2.48 4.74 17.03
C ASN A 163 -1.24 4.77 16.12
N ILE A 164 -0.14 5.37 16.60
CA ILE A 164 1.11 5.47 15.86
C ILE A 164 1.80 4.10 15.74
N VAL A 165 1.84 3.31 16.81
CA VAL A 165 2.36 1.94 16.76
C VAL A 165 1.54 1.05 15.83
N LEU A 166 0.21 1.20 15.82
CA LEU A 166 -0.66 0.50 14.86
C LEU A 166 -0.39 0.94 13.41
N LEU A 167 -0.26 2.25 13.15
CA LEU A 167 0.09 2.78 11.84
C LEU A 167 1.43 2.22 11.36
N ASN A 168 2.45 2.26 12.23
CA ASN A 168 3.79 1.76 11.96
C ASN A 168 3.77 0.29 11.55
N ARG A 169 3.14 -0.57 12.36
CA ARG A 169 2.99 -2.01 12.06
C ARG A 169 2.30 -2.23 10.71
N ASP A 170 1.17 -1.58 10.49
CA ASP A 170 0.34 -1.81 9.30
C ASP A 170 1.01 -1.27 8.02
N ALA A 171 1.68 -0.12 8.12
CA ALA A 171 2.46 0.46 7.03
C ALA A 171 3.71 -0.39 6.72
N LEU A 172 4.36 -0.98 7.73
CA LEU A 172 5.49 -1.88 7.52
C LEU A 172 5.11 -3.10 6.69
N PHE A 173 3.94 -3.72 6.91
CA PHE A 173 3.45 -4.79 6.04
C PHE A 173 3.32 -4.35 4.59
N TYR A 174 2.85 -3.12 4.35
CA TYR A 174 2.76 -2.57 3.00
C TYR A 174 4.14 -2.34 2.36
N ILE A 175 5.08 -1.72 3.08
CA ILE A 175 6.44 -1.50 2.58
C ILE A 175 7.15 -2.83 2.29
N GLU A 176 6.96 -3.80 3.18
CA GLU A 176 7.45 -5.17 3.03
C GLU A 176 6.92 -5.83 1.76
N PHE A 177 5.62 -5.73 1.49
CA PHE A 177 5.00 -6.25 0.26
C PHE A 177 5.60 -5.60 -1.00
N VAL A 178 5.75 -4.28 -1.01
CA VAL A 178 6.34 -3.53 -2.13
C VAL A 178 7.78 -3.98 -2.38
N ALA A 179 8.57 -4.12 -1.32
CA ALA A 179 9.96 -4.55 -1.39
C ALA A 179 10.08 -6.01 -1.88
N ALA A 180 9.22 -6.90 -1.38
CA ALA A 180 9.19 -8.31 -1.75
C ALA A 180 8.87 -8.51 -3.23
N ILE A 181 7.83 -7.83 -3.75
CA ILE A 181 7.49 -7.84 -5.19
C ILE A 181 8.68 -7.37 -6.04
N LYS A 182 9.30 -6.25 -5.65
CA LYS A 182 10.43 -5.69 -6.40
C LYS A 182 11.62 -6.64 -6.46
N LYS A 183 11.87 -7.39 -5.37
CA LYS A 183 12.91 -8.42 -5.30
C LYS A 183 12.52 -9.73 -5.98
N GLY A 184 11.23 -9.93 -6.28
CA GLY A 184 10.70 -11.22 -6.73
C GLY A 184 10.69 -12.28 -5.63
N ASP A 185 10.65 -11.88 -4.36
CA ASP A 185 10.64 -12.79 -3.21
C ASP A 185 9.21 -13.23 -2.89
N ILE A 186 8.86 -14.40 -3.41
CA ILE A 186 7.51 -14.97 -3.31
C ILE A 186 7.17 -15.31 -1.85
N GLY A 187 8.14 -15.82 -1.08
CA GLY A 187 7.90 -16.23 0.31
C GLY A 187 7.46 -15.03 1.16
N ARG A 188 8.14 -13.90 1.00
CA ARG A 188 7.77 -12.65 1.69
C ARG A 188 6.44 -12.08 1.22
N VAL A 189 6.14 -12.16 -0.09
CA VAL A 189 4.81 -11.80 -0.63
C VAL A 189 3.71 -12.63 0.04
N ILE A 190 3.88 -13.95 0.11
CA ILE A 190 2.90 -14.87 0.73
C ILE A 190 2.67 -14.52 2.20
N ASN A 191 3.74 -14.26 2.96
CA ASN A 191 3.65 -13.94 4.38
C ASN A 191 2.79 -12.68 4.61
N VAL A 192 2.99 -11.63 3.81
CA VAL A 192 2.15 -10.43 3.92
C VAL A 192 0.72 -10.69 3.46
N LEU A 193 0.52 -11.47 2.39
CA LEU A 193 -0.82 -11.84 1.94
C LEU A 193 -1.61 -12.58 3.03
N GLN A 194 -0.98 -13.49 3.78
CA GLN A 194 -1.63 -14.18 4.90
C GLN A 194 -2.11 -13.20 5.97
N ILE A 195 -1.28 -12.21 6.32
CA ILE A 195 -1.63 -11.16 7.28
C ILE A 195 -2.76 -10.29 6.76
N TRP A 196 -2.66 -9.81 5.51
CA TRP A 196 -3.72 -9.01 4.88
C TRP A 196 -5.03 -9.77 4.70
N MET A 197 -4.98 -11.07 4.48
CA MET A 197 -6.17 -11.93 4.44
C MET A 197 -6.95 -11.90 5.76
N VAL A 198 -6.28 -11.70 6.90
CA VAL A 198 -6.93 -11.46 8.20
C VAL A 198 -7.38 -10.01 8.31
N MET A 199 -6.48 -9.05 8.10
CA MET A 199 -6.78 -7.61 8.25
C MET A 199 -7.92 -7.11 7.36
N MET A 200 -8.07 -7.67 6.16
CA MET A 200 -9.12 -7.27 5.21
C MET A 200 -10.48 -7.90 5.53
N ARG A 201 -10.57 -8.80 6.52
CA ARG A 201 -11.84 -9.34 7.03
C ARG A 201 -12.44 -8.51 8.17
N SER A 202 -11.66 -7.61 8.77
CA SER A 202 -12.18 -6.76 9.85
C SER A 202 -13.41 -5.98 9.37
N PRO A 203 -14.41 -5.72 10.23
CA PRO A 203 -15.71 -5.19 9.79
C PRO A 203 -15.60 -3.93 8.93
N LYS A 204 -16.44 -3.77 7.89
CA LYS A 204 -16.45 -2.54 7.06
C LYS A 204 -15.12 -2.22 6.34
N THR A 205 -14.23 -3.20 6.13
CA THR A 205 -13.00 -3.05 5.34
C THR A 205 -13.17 -3.62 3.91
N MET A 206 -12.44 -4.68 3.54
CA MET A 206 -12.31 -5.20 2.17
C MET A 206 -12.44 -6.73 2.08
N PRO A 207 -13.56 -7.33 2.55
CA PRO A 207 -13.68 -8.79 2.67
C PRO A 207 -13.53 -9.52 1.33
N LYS A 208 -13.95 -8.92 0.21
CA LYS A 208 -13.78 -9.52 -1.12
C LYS A 208 -12.31 -9.71 -1.51
N TYR A 209 -11.44 -8.78 -1.13
CA TYR A 209 -10.01 -8.95 -1.33
C TYR A 209 -9.45 -10.04 -0.42
N ALA A 210 -9.94 -10.15 0.81
CA ALA A 210 -9.56 -11.25 1.70
C ALA A 210 -9.92 -12.62 1.11
N ASP A 211 -11.09 -12.74 0.49
CA ASP A 211 -11.53 -13.99 -0.15
C ASP A 211 -10.65 -14.34 -1.35
N THR A 212 -10.35 -13.38 -2.23
CA THR A 212 -9.44 -13.59 -3.37
C THR A 212 -8.03 -13.95 -2.92
N ILE A 213 -7.52 -13.33 -1.85
CA ILE A 213 -6.22 -13.67 -1.27
C ILE A 213 -6.27 -15.11 -0.72
N PHE A 214 -7.32 -15.48 0.01
CA PHE A 214 -7.49 -16.83 0.53
C PHE A 214 -7.48 -17.87 -0.60
N GLU A 215 -8.26 -17.64 -1.66
CA GLU A 215 -8.26 -18.52 -2.84
C GLU A 215 -6.89 -18.62 -3.50
N THR A 216 -6.15 -17.51 -3.59
CA THR A 216 -4.80 -17.47 -4.14
C THR A 216 -3.85 -18.31 -3.31
N LEU A 217 -3.89 -18.18 -1.99
CA LEU A 217 -3.06 -18.96 -1.07
C LEU A 217 -3.39 -20.45 -1.14
N CYS A 218 -4.67 -20.82 -1.27
CA CYS A 218 -5.09 -22.21 -1.42
C CYS A 218 -4.69 -22.87 -2.75
N ARG A 219 -4.28 -22.09 -3.76
CA ARG A 219 -3.93 -22.59 -5.10
C ARG A 219 -2.44 -22.49 -5.39
N ILE A 220 -1.62 -22.09 -4.41
CA ILE A 220 -0.22 -21.76 -4.63
C ILE A 220 0.63 -22.96 -5.01
N ASP A 221 0.23 -24.15 -4.58
CA ASP A 221 0.81 -25.45 -4.96
C ASP A 221 0.66 -25.75 -6.46
N ARG A 222 -0.33 -25.13 -7.11
CA ARG A 222 -0.57 -25.28 -8.56
C ARG A 222 0.24 -24.30 -9.39
N TYR A 223 0.96 -23.36 -8.77
CA TYR A 223 1.73 -22.38 -9.50
C TYR A 223 3.06 -23.01 -9.91
N ASP A 224 3.52 -22.68 -11.11
CA ASP A 224 4.82 -23.15 -11.57
C ASP A 224 5.93 -22.51 -10.70
N PRO A 225 6.85 -23.30 -10.14
CA PRO A 225 7.91 -22.81 -9.26
C PRO A 225 8.88 -21.83 -9.94
N VAL A 226 8.91 -21.78 -11.28
CA VAL A 226 9.73 -20.88 -12.08
C VAL A 226 9.02 -19.55 -12.36
N LEU A 227 7.72 -19.44 -12.08
CA LEU A 227 6.99 -18.19 -12.27
C LEU A 227 7.36 -17.17 -11.20
N ASN A 228 8.03 -16.11 -11.63
CA ASN A 228 8.26 -14.94 -10.81
C ASN A 228 6.92 -14.26 -10.50
N PHE A 229 6.65 -14.03 -9.21
CA PHE A 229 5.53 -13.21 -8.74
C PHE A 229 5.83 -11.74 -9.03
N LYS A 230 5.54 -11.35 -10.27
CA LYS A 230 5.60 -9.97 -10.74
C LYS A 230 4.19 -9.42 -10.90
N GLU A 231 4.12 -8.10 -10.97
CA GLU A 231 2.88 -7.36 -11.21
C GLU A 231 2.46 -7.48 -12.69
N VAL A 232 2.07 -8.68 -13.12
CA VAL A 232 1.62 -8.93 -14.50
C VAL A 232 0.38 -8.11 -14.82
N ASP A 233 -0.50 -7.95 -13.84
CA ASP A 233 -1.69 -7.11 -13.93
C ASP A 233 -1.36 -5.62 -14.10
N LEU A 234 -0.20 -5.14 -13.63
CA LEU A 234 0.27 -3.78 -13.94
C LEU A 234 0.58 -3.60 -15.43
N LEU A 235 1.14 -4.62 -16.09
CA LEU A 235 1.35 -4.57 -17.54
C LEU A 235 0.01 -4.50 -18.29
N GLN A 236 -0.99 -5.24 -17.81
CA GLN A 236 -2.36 -5.14 -18.34
C GLN A 236 -2.93 -3.74 -18.13
N GLU A 237 -2.74 -3.12 -16.96
CA GLU A 237 -3.20 -1.75 -16.70
C GLU A 237 -2.52 -0.71 -17.61
N HIS A 238 -1.21 -0.86 -17.86
CA HIS A 238 -0.53 -0.04 -18.85
C HIS A 238 -1.12 -0.23 -20.25
N HIS A 239 -1.41 -1.46 -20.66
CA HIS A 239 -2.03 -1.73 -21.95
C HIS A 239 -3.44 -1.12 -22.05
N ASN A 240 -4.24 -1.25 -20.99
CA ASN A 240 -5.55 -0.62 -20.85
C ASN A 240 -5.49 0.89 -20.98
N PHE A 241 -4.49 1.55 -20.39
CA PHE A 241 -4.28 2.99 -20.52
C PHE A 241 -4.06 3.40 -21.98
N TRP A 242 -3.16 2.72 -22.70
CA TRP A 242 -2.93 3.02 -24.12
C TRP A 242 -4.19 2.82 -24.97
N ALA A 243 -4.91 1.71 -24.75
CA ALA A 243 -6.12 1.41 -25.50
C ALA A 243 -7.25 2.43 -25.25
N LYS A 244 -7.48 2.79 -23.97
CA LYS A 244 -8.66 3.57 -23.56
C LYS A 244 -8.42 5.08 -23.55
N ILE A 245 -7.19 5.53 -23.35
CA ILE A 245 -6.85 6.95 -23.20
C ILE A 245 -6.18 7.48 -24.46
N ILE A 246 -5.18 6.76 -25.00
CA ILE A 246 -4.36 7.28 -26.10
C ILE A 246 -4.94 6.94 -27.47
N TYR A 247 -5.25 5.66 -27.72
CA TYR A 247 -5.67 5.17 -29.03
C TYR A 247 -7.18 4.91 -29.15
N ASN A 248 -7.95 5.41 -28.19
CA ASN A 248 -9.39 5.26 -28.21
C ASN A 248 -10.00 6.07 -29.36
N ALA A 249 -10.92 5.46 -30.09
CA ALA A 249 -11.70 6.16 -31.09
C ALA A 249 -12.54 7.29 -30.45
N LYS A 250 -12.88 8.31 -31.24
CA LYS A 250 -13.72 9.43 -30.81
C LYS A 250 -15.15 9.26 -31.33
N GLY A 251 -16.11 9.71 -30.52
CA GLY A 251 -17.53 9.76 -30.90
C GLY A 251 -18.12 8.41 -31.28
N SER A 252 -18.88 8.38 -32.38
CA SER A 252 -19.59 7.20 -32.90
C SER A 252 -18.67 6.06 -33.35
N ASN A 253 -17.37 6.32 -33.54
CA ASN A 253 -16.41 5.30 -33.96
C ASN A 253 -15.89 4.44 -32.79
N ARG A 254 -16.38 4.67 -31.56
CA ARG A 254 -16.09 3.82 -30.40
C ARG A 254 -16.84 2.50 -30.52
N SER A 255 -16.24 1.54 -31.20
CA SER A 255 -16.76 0.17 -31.33
C SER A 255 -15.82 -0.86 -30.70
N TRP A 256 -16.38 -2.04 -30.38
CA TRP A 256 -15.58 -3.20 -29.97
C TRP A 256 -14.63 -3.65 -31.08
N ASP A 257 -15.03 -3.53 -32.34
CA ASP A 257 -14.19 -3.85 -33.49
C ASP A 257 -12.95 -2.94 -33.54
N TRP A 258 -13.13 -1.63 -33.30
CA TRP A 258 -12.01 -0.71 -33.19
C TRP A 258 -11.08 -1.11 -32.05
N LEU A 259 -11.64 -1.38 -30.85
CA LEU A 259 -10.85 -1.73 -29.68
C LEU A 259 -10.06 -3.04 -29.92
N SER A 260 -10.66 -4.03 -30.55
CA SER A 260 -10.02 -5.30 -30.89
C SER A 260 -8.89 -5.13 -31.90
N MET A 261 -9.07 -4.27 -32.90
CA MET A 261 -8.03 -3.98 -33.90
C MET A 261 -6.89 -3.16 -33.30
N ILE A 262 -7.21 -2.12 -32.53
CA ILE A 262 -6.19 -1.18 -32.07
C ILE A 262 -5.29 -1.79 -30.99
N THR A 263 -5.84 -2.63 -30.11
CA THR A 263 -5.10 -3.26 -28.99
C THR A 263 -3.94 -4.12 -29.48
N VAL A 264 -4.13 -4.91 -30.54
CA VAL A 264 -3.04 -5.72 -31.14
C VAL A 264 -1.96 -4.85 -31.81
N CYS A 265 -2.31 -3.63 -32.23
CA CYS A 265 -1.41 -2.69 -32.88
C CYS A 265 -0.63 -1.79 -31.90
N ILE A 266 -0.98 -1.75 -30.61
CA ILE A 266 -0.42 -0.80 -29.63
C ILE A 266 1.11 -0.82 -29.59
N PHE A 267 1.73 -2.00 -29.62
CA PHE A 267 3.19 -2.10 -29.57
C PHE A 267 3.85 -1.45 -30.79
N THR A 268 3.40 -1.80 -31.99
CA THR A 268 3.89 -1.22 -33.24
C THR A 268 3.65 0.29 -33.29
N LEU A 269 2.47 0.76 -32.86
CA LEU A 269 2.15 2.18 -32.83
C LEU A 269 3.05 2.97 -31.87
N ARG A 270 3.39 2.38 -30.71
CA ARG A 270 4.33 2.98 -29.75
C ARG A 270 5.74 3.06 -30.33
N ASP A 271 6.19 2.03 -31.04
CA ASP A 271 7.53 2.04 -31.65
C ASP A 271 7.61 3.02 -32.83
N THR A 272 6.55 3.13 -33.64
CA THR A 272 6.43 4.18 -34.66
C THR A 272 6.48 5.57 -34.02
N MET A 273 5.75 5.80 -32.92
CA MET A 273 5.77 7.07 -32.20
C MET A 273 7.18 7.42 -31.70
N ARG A 274 7.88 6.46 -31.08
CA ARG A 274 9.28 6.63 -30.63
C ARG A 274 10.22 6.93 -31.79
N THR A 275 10.04 6.25 -32.92
CA THR A 275 10.83 6.46 -34.14
C THR A 275 10.66 7.89 -34.65
N VAL A 276 9.41 8.38 -34.75
CA VAL A 276 9.12 9.77 -35.13
C VAL A 276 9.74 10.74 -34.13
N GLN A 277 9.56 10.52 -32.83
CA GLN A 277 10.14 11.38 -31.79
C GLN A 277 11.65 11.49 -31.92
N LYS A 278 12.34 10.37 -32.11
CA LYS A 278 13.79 10.31 -32.31
C LYS A 278 14.22 11.02 -33.60
N THR A 279 13.55 10.76 -34.71
CA THR A 279 13.90 11.35 -36.03
C THR A 279 13.73 12.86 -36.05
N PHE A 280 12.68 13.38 -35.43
CA PHE A 280 12.38 14.82 -35.40
C PHE A 280 12.96 15.53 -34.17
N ASN A 281 13.77 14.86 -33.36
CA ASN A 281 14.34 15.38 -32.12
C ASN A 281 13.26 16.01 -31.21
N ILE A 282 12.06 15.43 -31.19
CA ILE A 282 10.98 15.84 -30.32
C ILE A 282 11.38 15.39 -28.92
N THR A 283 11.51 16.35 -28.00
CA THR A 283 11.77 16.06 -26.59
C THR A 283 10.75 15.06 -26.08
N SER A 284 11.19 13.83 -25.82
CA SER A 284 10.35 12.88 -25.10
C SER A 284 10.19 13.41 -23.68
N TYR A 285 8.95 13.57 -23.23
CA TYR A 285 8.69 13.86 -21.82
C TYR A 285 9.00 12.57 -21.03
N GLY A 286 10.27 12.42 -20.65
CA GLY A 286 10.79 11.46 -19.67
C GLY A 286 10.89 10.00 -20.15
N GLU A 287 12.06 9.59 -20.63
CA GLU A 287 12.46 8.16 -20.61
C GLU A 287 13.00 7.74 -19.24
N ARG A 288 13.38 8.72 -18.42
CA ARG A 288 13.88 8.53 -17.05
C ARG A 288 12.77 8.92 -16.09
N HIS A 289 12.21 7.94 -15.40
CA HIS A 289 11.45 8.19 -14.19
C HIS A 289 12.45 8.68 -13.14
N THR A 290 12.59 10.00 -12.97
CA THR A 290 13.26 10.55 -11.80
C THR A 290 12.37 10.26 -10.61
N VAL A 291 12.87 9.49 -9.65
CA VAL A 291 12.19 9.34 -8.36
C VAL A 291 12.29 10.71 -7.67
N PRO A 292 11.18 11.34 -7.28
CA PRO A 292 11.23 12.58 -6.51
C PRO A 292 12.09 12.39 -5.27
N ASP A 293 12.97 13.33 -4.97
CA ASP A 293 13.73 13.32 -3.73
C ASP A 293 12.78 13.64 -2.56
N MET A 294 12.50 12.63 -1.75
CA MET A 294 11.59 12.70 -0.61
C MET A 294 12.31 13.08 0.69
N THR A 295 13.62 13.32 0.67
CA THR A 295 14.45 13.51 1.87
C THR A 295 13.96 14.66 2.75
N ASN A 296 13.59 15.80 2.15
CA ASN A 296 13.10 16.96 2.90
C ASN A 296 11.75 16.69 3.58
N GLU A 297 10.86 15.94 2.91
CA GLU A 297 9.55 15.60 3.48
C GLU A 297 9.68 14.58 4.61
N ILE A 298 10.57 13.59 4.45
CA ILE A 298 10.91 12.63 5.49
C ILE A 298 11.50 13.36 6.71
N GLN A 299 12.41 14.31 6.49
CA GLN A 299 13.00 15.08 7.58
C GLN A 299 11.97 15.94 8.31
N ALA A 300 11.14 16.68 7.58
CA ALA A 300 10.09 17.52 8.16
C ALA A 300 9.11 16.69 9.01
N LEU A 301 8.77 15.48 8.56
CA LEU A 301 7.92 14.58 9.31
C LEU A 301 8.62 13.98 10.53
N ALA A 302 9.89 13.58 10.43
CA ALA A 302 10.64 13.09 11.58
C ALA A 302 10.82 14.17 12.66
N ASP A 303 11.08 15.42 12.27
CA ASP A 303 11.16 16.55 13.21
C ASP A 303 9.83 16.79 13.92
N ALA A 304 8.71 16.74 13.18
CA ALA A 304 7.38 16.92 13.76
C ALA A 304 6.98 15.76 14.69
N LEU A 305 7.34 14.50 14.36
CA LEU A 305 7.14 13.35 15.26
C LEU A 305 7.88 13.53 16.60
N ARG A 306 9.12 14.04 16.55
CA ARG A 306 9.91 14.39 17.74
C ARG A 306 9.27 15.51 18.55
N GLU A 307 8.86 16.61 17.90
CA GLU A 307 8.27 17.78 18.57
C GLU A 307 6.97 17.43 19.28
N GLU A 308 6.13 16.63 18.63
CA GLU A 308 4.84 16.17 19.15
C GLU A 308 4.97 14.93 20.07
N ARG A 309 6.16 14.34 20.17
CA ARG A 309 6.48 13.15 20.98
C ARG A 309 5.57 11.95 20.70
N LEU A 310 5.27 11.71 19.43
CA LEU A 310 4.24 10.75 19.00
C LEU A 310 4.66 9.27 19.06
N GLN A 311 5.96 8.99 19.23
CA GLN A 311 6.49 7.63 19.42
C GLN A 311 7.01 7.39 20.85
N GLU A 312 6.63 8.26 21.78
CA GLU A 312 6.96 8.15 23.20
C GLU A 312 5.68 8.13 24.01
N HIS A 313 5.59 7.25 24.99
CA HIS A 313 4.42 7.20 25.87
C HIS A 313 4.33 8.47 26.74
N VAL A 314 3.24 9.22 26.63
CA VAL A 314 2.98 10.43 27.42
C VAL A 314 1.84 10.21 28.41
N VAL A 315 2.16 10.23 29.71
CA VAL A 315 1.16 10.17 30.77
C VAL A 315 0.30 11.43 30.72
N ASN A 316 -1.03 11.25 30.72
CA ASN A 316 -2.03 12.33 30.62
C ASN A 316 -1.89 13.18 29.35
N HIS A 317 -1.62 12.54 28.20
CA HIS A 317 -1.61 13.23 26.92
C HIS A 317 -2.92 14.03 26.72
N PRO A 318 -2.87 15.36 26.47
CA PRO A 318 -4.06 16.21 26.38
C PRO A 318 -5.10 15.75 25.35
N ALA A 319 -4.63 15.07 24.30
CA ALA A 319 -5.47 14.47 23.28
C ALA A 319 -6.38 13.32 23.75
N ASN A 320 -6.09 12.72 24.91
CA ASN A 320 -6.81 11.58 25.45
C ASN A 320 -7.90 11.97 26.45
N ASP A 321 -8.11 13.27 26.68
CA ASP A 321 -9.15 13.75 27.58
C ASP A 321 -10.54 13.43 27.01
N ALA A 322 -11.22 12.44 27.59
CA ALA A 322 -12.52 11.97 27.14
C ALA A 322 -13.64 13.01 27.31
N GLU A 323 -13.45 14.05 28.13
CA GLU A 323 -14.38 15.18 28.26
C GLU A 323 -14.23 16.19 27.11
N ASN A 324 -13.13 16.09 26.35
CA ASN A 324 -12.88 16.93 25.19
C ASN A 324 -13.56 16.35 23.94
N THR A 325 -14.52 17.08 23.40
CA THR A 325 -15.19 16.73 22.11
C THR A 325 -14.25 16.62 20.90
N THR A 326 -12.98 17.03 21.06
CA THR A 326 -11.93 16.95 20.04
C THR A 326 -10.91 15.84 20.31
N ALA A 327 -11.11 14.98 21.32
CA ALA A 327 -10.18 13.91 21.68
C ALA A 327 -9.80 13.00 20.49
N VAL A 328 -8.59 12.44 20.54
CA VAL A 328 -8.12 11.46 19.57
C VAL A 328 -8.99 10.21 19.67
N VAL A 329 -9.46 9.77 18.51
CA VAL A 329 -10.26 8.54 18.39
C VAL A 329 -9.30 7.35 18.27
N PRO A 330 -9.47 6.29 19.07
CA PRO A 330 -8.70 5.06 18.89
C PRO A 330 -8.92 4.47 17.50
N VAL A 331 -7.82 4.19 16.81
CA VAL A 331 -7.82 3.40 15.59
C VAL A 331 -8.08 1.95 15.96
N ARG A 332 -8.82 1.23 15.12
CA ARG A 332 -9.08 -0.17 15.36
C ARG A 332 -7.85 -0.99 14.97
N ASP A 333 -7.54 -1.98 15.78
CA ASP A 333 -6.58 -3.02 15.38
C ASP A 333 -7.23 -3.92 14.32
N LEU A 334 -6.62 -4.00 13.13
CA LEU A 334 -7.09 -4.84 12.04
C LEU A 334 -6.80 -6.34 12.26
N LEU A 335 -5.95 -6.70 13.23
CA LEU A 335 -5.60 -8.09 13.56
C LEU A 335 -6.41 -8.66 14.74
N GLU A 336 -7.23 -7.84 15.37
CA GLU A 336 -8.18 -8.20 16.44
C GLU A 336 -9.60 -8.34 15.87
#